data_AF-X1B2V2-F1
#
_entry.id   AF-X1B2V2-F1
#
_cell.length_a   1.000
_cell.length_b   1.000
_cell.length_c   1.000
_cell.angle_alpha   90.00
_cell.angle_beta   90.00
_cell.angle_gamma   90.00
#
_symmetry.space_group_name_H-M   'P 1'
#
loop_
_entity.id
_entity.type
_entity.pdbx_description
1 polymer ?
#
loop_
_entity_poly.entity_id
_entity_poly.type
_entity_poly.pdbx_seq_one_letter_code
_entity_poly.pdbx_strand_id
1 'polypeptide(L)'
;MSNKYHLPLNEDVNLEHINDLITKKIREDDTIDYKQQTPKDISKAVCGFLNTFGGHIVLGIEEEKELPIKIIGFESEKITSLNQNIKDT
;
A
#
# COMPACT_ATOMS: atom_id res chain seq x y z
N MET A 1 6.89 -20.71 -17.70
CA MET A 1 5.77 -20.14 -16.94
C MET A 1 6.39 -19.44 -15.73
N SER A 2 6.33 -18.12 -15.66
CA SER A 2 6.87 -17.38 -14.51
C SER A 2 5.87 -17.50 -13.37
N ASN A 3 6.28 -18.00 -12.22
CA ASN A 3 5.43 -18.10 -11.03
C ASN A 3 5.16 -16.67 -10.55
N LYS A 4 4.00 -16.10 -10.90
CA LYS A 4 3.60 -14.78 -10.39
C LYS A 4 3.18 -14.95 -8.93
N TYR A 5 3.90 -14.31 -8.02
CA TYR A 5 3.49 -14.23 -6.63
C TYR A 5 2.35 -13.21 -6.54
N HIS A 6 1.24 -13.60 -5.92
CA HIS A 6 0.09 -12.73 -5.69
C HIS A 6 -0.15 -12.64 -4.20
N LEU A 7 -0.42 -11.42 -3.71
CA LEU A 7 -0.99 -11.23 -2.40
C LEU A 7 -2.37 -11.90 -2.33
N PRO A 8 -2.76 -12.45 -1.16
CA PRO A 8 -4.07 -13.09 -1.02
C PRO A 8 -5.20 -12.07 -1.25
N LEU A 9 -6.16 -12.43 -2.10
CA LEU A 9 -7.32 -11.57 -2.42
C LEU A 9 -8.47 -11.69 -1.42
N ASN A 10 -8.52 -12.79 -0.66
CA ASN A 10 -9.63 -13.15 0.24
C ASN A 10 -9.20 -13.33 1.70
N GLU A 11 -7.98 -12.92 2.05
CA GLU A 11 -7.42 -13.05 3.40
C GLU A 11 -6.71 -11.75 3.78
N ASP A 12 -6.53 -11.54 5.09
CA ASP A 12 -5.86 -10.36 5.61
C ASP A 12 -4.38 -10.34 5.18
N VAL A 13 -3.96 -9.25 4.56
CA VAL A 13 -2.55 -9.02 4.24
C VAL A 13 -1.80 -8.58 5.49
N ASN A 14 -0.85 -9.41 5.95
CA ASN A 14 0.04 -9.11 7.06
C ASN A 14 1.47 -8.70 6.62
N LEU A 15 2.33 -8.39 7.59
CA LEU A 15 3.73 -7.99 7.36
C LEU A 15 4.60 -9.09 6.72
N GLU A 16 4.31 -10.37 6.96
CA GLU A 16 5.06 -11.47 6.35
C GLU A 16 4.90 -11.46 4.84
N HIS A 17 3.68 -11.22 4.33
CA HIS A 17 3.44 -11.08 2.90
C HIS A 17 4.23 -9.92 2.29
N ILE A 18 4.33 -8.79 2.98
CA ILE A 18 5.10 -7.63 2.51
C ILE A 18 6.60 -7.96 2.47
N ASN A 19 7.12 -8.64 3.50
CA ASN A 19 8.51 -9.10 3.52
C ASN A 19 8.79 -10.09 2.40
N ASP A 20 7.82 -10.94 2.06
CA ASP A 20 7.89 -11.87 0.94
C ASP A 20 8.00 -11.13 -0.40
N LEU A 21 7.22 -10.06 -0.61
CA LEU A 21 7.29 -9.23 -1.82
C LEU A 21 8.70 -8.65 -2.03
N ILE A 22 9.31 -8.15 -0.95
CA ILE A 22 10.69 -7.61 -0.96
C ILE A 22 11.71 -8.73 -1.20
N THR A 23 11.63 -9.81 -0.44
CA THR A 23 12.60 -10.92 -0.48
C THR A 23 12.60 -11.60 -1.86
N LYS A 24 11.42 -11.77 -2.45
CA LYS A 24 11.24 -12.38 -3.78
C LYS A 24 11.40 -11.38 -4.91
N LYS A 25 11.59 -10.08 -4.61
CA LYS A 25 11.71 -8.98 -5.58
C LYS A 25 10.56 -8.98 -6.58
N ILE A 26 9.33 -9.02 -6.07
CA ILE A 26 8.12 -9.03 -6.88
C ILE A 26 7.95 -7.66 -7.53
N ARG A 27 8.07 -7.62 -8.86
CA ARG A 27 7.91 -6.39 -9.66
C ARG A 27 6.48 -5.89 -9.62
N GLU A 28 6.30 -4.57 -9.65
CA GLU A 28 5.00 -3.96 -9.92
C GLU A 28 4.38 -4.49 -11.21
N ASP A 29 3.06 -4.61 -11.20
CA ASP A 29 2.27 -4.90 -12.39
C ASP A 29 0.85 -4.36 -12.19
N ASP A 30 -0.07 -4.75 -13.08
CA ASP A 30 -1.46 -4.31 -13.05
C ASP A 30 -2.22 -4.69 -11.76
N THR A 31 -1.62 -5.47 -10.85
CA THR A 31 -2.23 -5.96 -9.61
C THR A 31 -1.51 -5.52 -8.33
N ILE A 32 -0.29 -4.97 -8.44
CA ILE A 32 0.50 -4.50 -7.29
C ILE A 32 1.20 -3.18 -7.65
N ASP A 33 1.02 -2.18 -6.80
CA ASP A 33 1.66 -0.86 -6.89
C ASP A 33 2.28 -0.49 -5.53
N TYR A 34 3.59 -0.27 -5.51
CA TYR A 34 4.36 0.18 -4.36
C TYR A 34 4.42 1.70 -4.34
N LYS A 35 4.22 2.30 -3.17
CA LYS A 35 4.37 3.74 -3.00
C LYS A 35 5.10 4.04 -1.70
N GLN A 36 6.07 4.92 -1.80
CA GLN A 36 6.83 5.38 -0.63
C GLN A 36 5.95 6.20 0.34
N GLN A 37 5.07 7.04 -0.21
CA GLN A 37 4.14 7.88 0.55
C GLN A 37 2.74 7.80 -0.05
N THR A 38 1.72 8.14 0.74
CA THR A 38 0.35 8.26 0.24
C THR A 38 0.30 9.33 -0.86
N PRO A 39 -0.11 8.98 -2.10
CA PRO A 39 -0.31 9.96 -3.16
C PRO A 39 -1.35 10.99 -2.74
N LYS A 40 -1.16 12.26 -3.15
CA LYS A 40 -2.16 13.33 -2.92
C LYS A 40 -3.55 12.97 -3.46
N ASP A 41 -3.58 12.20 -4.55
CA ASP A 41 -4.79 11.71 -5.19
C ASP A 41 -4.78 10.18 -5.17
N ILE A 42 -4.95 9.61 -3.97
CA ILE A 42 -5.08 8.16 -3.79
C ILE A 42 -6.29 7.61 -4.56
N SER A 43 -7.34 8.42 -4.73
CA SER A 43 -8.56 8.04 -5.47
C SER A 43 -8.25 7.65 -6.90
N LYS A 44 -7.37 8.40 -7.59
CA LYS A 44 -6.94 8.04 -8.94
C LYS A 44 -6.25 6.68 -9.00
N ALA A 45 -5.36 6.39 -8.04
CA ALA A 45 -4.68 5.10 -7.98
C ALA A 45 -5.68 3.96 -7.72
N VAL A 46 -6.60 4.14 -6.76
CA VAL A 46 -7.65 3.17 -6.44
C VAL A 46 -8.57 2.93 -7.65
N CYS A 47 -8.99 3.98 -8.36
CA CYS A 47 -9.80 3.85 -9.57
C CYS A 47 -9.08 3.08 -10.68
N GLY A 48 -7.74 3.14 -10.75
CA GLY A 48 -6.95 2.33 -11.68
C GLY A 48 -7.16 0.82 -11.46
N PHE A 49 -7.14 0.37 -10.20
CA PHE A 49 -7.32 -1.04 -9.85
C PHE A 49 -8.76 -1.53 -9.94
N LEU A 50 -9.75 -0.68 -9.63
CA LEU A 50 -11.16 -1.06 -9.67
C LEU A 50 -11.66 -1.38 -11.08
N ASN A 51 -10.99 -0.86 -12.12
CA ASN A 51 -11.38 -1.06 -13.51
C ASN A 51 -10.75 -2.29 -14.18
N THR A 52 -9.85 -3.01 -13.48
CA THR A 52 -9.17 -4.20 -14.00
C THR A 52 -9.72 -5.46 -13.32
N PHE A 53 -9.00 -5.99 -12.33
CA PHE A 53 -9.36 -7.18 -11.54
C PHE A 53 -9.21 -6.94 -10.03
N GLY A 54 -9.09 -5.67 -9.62
CA GLY A 54 -8.62 -5.30 -8.29
C GLY A 54 -7.09 -5.35 -8.19
N GLY A 55 -6.57 -5.11 -6.98
CA GLY A 55 -5.13 -5.13 -6.72
C GLY A 55 -4.80 -4.54 -5.35
N HIS A 56 -3.51 -4.43 -5.09
CA HIS A 56 -2.97 -3.93 -3.83
C HIS A 56 -2.10 -2.71 -4.07
N ILE A 57 -2.39 -1.64 -3.33
CA ILE A 57 -1.48 -0.50 -3.17
C ILE A 57 -0.75 -0.70 -1.85
N VAL A 58 0.57 -0.90 -1.88
CA VAL A 58 1.39 -1.11 -0.69
C VAL A 58 2.14 0.18 -0.37
N LEU A 59 1.67 0.88 0.66
CA LEU A 59 2.24 2.16 1.10
C LEU A 59 3.42 1.95 2.06
N GLY A 60 4.36 2.90 2.06
CA GLY A 60 5.54 2.88 2.93
C GLY A 60 6.61 1.91 2.45
N ILE A 61 6.69 1.67 1.14
CA ILE A 61 7.72 0.84 0.51
C ILE A 61 8.63 1.72 -0.35
N GLU A 62 9.94 1.63 -0.13
CA GLU A 62 10.93 2.17 -1.06
C GLU A 62 11.12 1.20 -2.21
N GLU A 63 11.13 1.72 -3.44
CA GLU A 63 11.30 0.94 -4.66
C GLU A 63 12.37 1.52 -5.59
N GLU A 64 12.96 0.66 -6.41
CA GLU A 64 13.86 1.04 -7.49
C GLU A 64 13.51 0.24 -8.74
N LYS A 65 13.24 0.94 -9.85
CA LYS A 65 12.90 0.32 -11.15
C LYS A 65 11.75 -0.70 -11.03
N GLU A 66 10.70 -0.31 -10.31
CA GLU A 66 9.47 -1.10 -10.05
C GLU A 66 9.71 -2.34 -9.18
N LEU A 67 10.83 -2.40 -8.44
CA LEU A 67 11.15 -3.49 -7.52
C LEU A 67 11.16 -2.96 -6.08
N PRO A 68 10.48 -3.62 -5.14
CA PRO A 68 10.48 -3.21 -3.74
C PRO A 68 11.85 -3.51 -3.12
N ILE A 69 12.41 -2.53 -2.41
CA ILE A 69 13.73 -2.63 -1.76
C ILE A 69 13.57 -2.87 -0.26
N LYS A 70 12.79 -2.04 0.42
CA LYS A 70 12.63 -2.11 1.88
C LYS A 70 11.35 -1.43 2.35
N ILE A 71 10.87 -1.87 3.52
CA ILE A 71 9.81 -1.18 4.26
C ILE A 71 10.40 0.05 4.92
N ILE A 72 9.84 1.22 4.63
CA ILE A 72 10.20 2.48 5.28
C ILE A 72 9.10 2.99 6.22
N GLY A 73 7.86 2.51 6.04
CA GLY A 73 6.68 3.04 6.74
C GLY A 73 6.36 4.49 6.35
N PHE A 74 5.45 5.10 7.09
CA PHE A 74 5.18 6.54 7.02
C PHE A 74 4.84 7.03 8.43
N GLU A 75 5.20 8.27 8.74
CA GLU A 75 4.74 8.87 9.99
C GLU A 75 3.23 9.07 9.92
N SER A 76 2.49 8.46 10.84
CA SER A 76 1.10 8.86 11.03
C SER A 76 1.11 10.22 11.71
N GLU A 77 0.47 11.21 11.10
CA GLU A 77 0.09 12.40 11.85
C GLU A 77 -0.70 11.92 13.07
N LYS A 78 -0.21 12.23 14.28
CA LYS A 78 -0.98 12.03 15.51
C LYS A 78 -2.31 12.75 15.30
N ILE A 79 -3.38 12.00 15.07
CA ILE A 79 -4.75 12.50 15.15
C ILE A 79 -4.93 12.90 16.62
N THR A 80 -4.56 14.13 16.94
CA THR A 80 -4.78 14.72 18.24
C THR A 80 -6.26 15.03 18.26
N SER A 81 -6.99 14.26 19.06
CA SER A 81 -8.44 14.25 19.16
C SER A 81 -9.01 15.68 19.17
N LEU A 82 -9.91 15.98 18.22
CA LEU A 82 -10.76 17.18 18.20
C LEU A 82 -11.79 17.14 19.34
N ASN A 83 -11.34 17.13 20.59
CA ASN A 83 -12.16 17.07 21.79
C ASN A 83 -12.08 18.36 22.62
N GLN A 84 -12.29 19.53 22.00
CA GLN A 84 -12.64 20.76 22.73
C GLN A 84 -13.47 21.66 21.82
N ASN A 85 -14.81 21.54 21.88
CA ASN A 85 -15.80 22.64 21.70
C ASN A 85 -17.25 22.13 21.73
N ILE A 86 -17.58 21.21 22.65
CA ILE A 86 -18.97 21.03 23.11
C ILE A 86 -18.97 21.24 24.62
N LYS A 87 -18.66 22.47 25.04
CA LYS A 87 -19.17 23.01 26.29
C LYS A 87 -19.56 24.47 26.05
N ASP A 88 -20.77 24.76 26.49
CA ASP A 88 -21.34 26.08 26.77
C ASP A 88 -22.00 26.82 25.60
N THR A 89 -23.23 26.42 25.27
CA THR A 89 -24.34 27.35 25.01
C THR A 89 -25.61 26.80 25.65
#